data_AF-A0A931QXZ1-F1
#
_entry.id   AF-A0A931QXZ1-F1
#
_cell.length_a   1.000
_cell.length_b   1.000
_cell.length_c   1.000
_cell.angle_alpha   90.00
_cell.angle_beta   90.00
_cell.angle_gamma   90.00
#
_symmetry.space_group_name_H-M   'P 1'
#
loop_
_entity.id
_entity.type
_entity.pdbx_description
1 polymer ?
#
loop_
_entity_poly.entity_id
_entity_poly.type
_entity_poly.pdbx_seq_one_letter_code
_entity_poly.pdbx_strand_id
1 'polypeptide(L)'
;MKILYITAGAADMYCGSCLADNALARELMAQGHEVTLLPLYTPTRTDEPNVSQQRVFFGGISVYLEQRLPLFRKSPWFLDRLWDSPSVIKAASSRWVRTDPRLLGELTVSVLRGEDGFQRKEILKLLHWLSREAPPEFVNLPNSLLIGLARPIKKSLNRPVV
;
A
#
# COMPACT_ATOMS: atom_id res chain seq x y z
N MET A 1 8.25 -1.29 21.47
CA MET A 1 7.48 -0.16 20.89
C MET A 1 6.45 -0.70 19.90
N LYS A 2 5.35 0.03 19.64
CA LYS A 2 4.37 -0.29 18.58
C LYS A 2 4.69 0.48 17.30
N ILE A 3 5.04 -0.23 16.24
CA ILE A 3 5.56 0.36 15.00
C ILE A 3 4.66 -0.05 13.84
N LEU A 4 4.13 0.92 13.10
CA LEU A 4 3.52 0.65 11.79
C LEU A 4 4.58 0.88 10.72
N TYR A 5 4.91 -0.16 9.96
CA TYR A 5 5.91 -0.11 8.91
C TYR A 5 5.23 -0.37 7.57
N ILE A 6 5.16 0.62 6.67
CA ILE A 6 4.45 0.46 5.38
C ILE A 6 5.46 0.15 4.29
N THR A 7 5.39 -1.04 3.70
CA THR A 7 6.23 -1.46 2.57
C THR A 7 5.42 -1.46 1.27
N ALA A 8 6.07 -1.31 0.11
CA ALA A 8 5.38 -1.24 -1.18
C ALA A 8 4.80 -2.61 -1.62
N GLY A 9 5.61 -3.66 -1.56
CA GLY A 9 5.34 -4.96 -2.17
C GLY A 9 5.60 -4.99 -3.69
N ALA A 10 5.91 -6.18 -4.21
CA ALA A 10 6.20 -6.38 -5.63
C ALA A 10 5.57 -7.65 -6.23
N ALA A 11 4.53 -8.18 -5.59
CA ALA A 11 3.87 -9.43 -5.96
C ALA A 11 4.90 -10.56 -6.14
N ASP A 12 4.89 -11.25 -7.28
CA ASP A 12 5.77 -12.38 -7.57
C ASP A 12 7.21 -11.97 -7.95
N MET A 13 7.51 -10.68 -8.07
CA MET A 13 8.85 -10.17 -8.40
C MET A 13 9.73 -10.04 -7.15
N TYR A 14 11.05 -10.07 -7.35
CA TYR A 14 12.01 -9.75 -6.30
C TYR A 14 12.16 -8.23 -6.15
N CYS A 15 12.06 -7.76 -4.90
CA CYS A 15 12.09 -6.34 -4.56
C CYS A 15 13.08 -6.11 -3.43
N GLY A 16 14.25 -5.54 -3.74
CA GLY A 16 15.32 -5.33 -2.77
C GLY A 16 14.88 -4.47 -1.57
N SER A 17 14.07 -3.43 -1.79
CA SER A 17 13.51 -2.64 -0.69
C SER A 17 12.56 -3.46 0.18
N CYS A 18 11.72 -4.31 -0.42
CA CYS A 18 10.78 -5.15 0.32
C CYS A 18 11.49 -6.23 1.14
N LEU A 19 12.60 -6.78 0.62
CA LEU A 19 13.46 -7.71 1.36
C LEU A 19 14.10 -7.02 2.57
N ALA A 20 14.67 -5.82 2.37
CA ALA A 20 15.25 -5.03 3.44
C ALA A 20 14.21 -4.65 4.50
N ASP A 21 13.01 -4.23 4.09
CA ASP A 21 11.89 -3.92 4.99
C ASP A 21 11.48 -5.13 5.83
N ASN A 22 11.41 -6.32 5.22
CA ASN A 22 11.08 -7.56 5.94
C ASN A 22 12.17 -7.95 6.94
N ALA A 23 13.43 -7.92 6.53
CA ALA A 23 14.55 -8.24 7.42
C ALA A 23 14.61 -7.28 8.62
N LEU A 24 14.42 -5.98 8.38
CA LEU A 24 14.39 -4.97 9.44
C LEU A 24 13.20 -5.17 10.39
N ALA A 25 12.00 -5.43 9.85
CA ALA A 25 10.82 -5.71 10.67
C ALA A 25 11.02 -6.96 11.56
N ARG A 26 11.63 -8.02 11.01
CA ARG A 26 11.96 -9.24 11.76
C ARG A 26 12.91 -8.95 12.92
N GLU A 27 13.97 -8.19 12.67
CA GLU A 27 14.95 -7.86 13.70
C GLU A 27 14.34 -6.98 14.80
N LEU A 28 13.53 -5.98 14.43
CA LEU A 28 12.77 -5.18 15.40
C LEU A 28 11.84 -6.04 16.25
N MET A 29 11.15 -7.02 15.66
CA MET A 29 10.34 -7.98 16.41
C MET A 29 11.19 -8.84 17.35
N ALA A 30 12.34 -9.33 16.90
CA ALA A 30 13.27 -10.13 17.72
C ALA A 30 13.78 -9.34 18.95
N GLN A 31 13.93 -8.02 18.81
CA GLN A 31 14.28 -7.11 19.90
C GLN A 31 13.09 -6.75 20.81
N GLY A 32 11.91 -7.34 20.61
CA GLY A 32 10.74 -7.15 21.47
C GLY A 32 9.84 -5.98 21.08
N HIS A 33 9.97 -5.44 19.86
CA HIS A 33 9.04 -4.44 19.33
C HIS A 33 7.81 -5.12 18.68
N GLU A 34 6.65 -4.48 18.83
CA GLU A 34 5.42 -4.89 18.16
C GLU A 34 5.34 -4.19 16.81
N VAL A 35 5.75 -4.89 15.75
CA VAL A 35 5.81 -4.34 14.39
C VAL A 35 4.63 -4.83 13.56
N THR A 36 3.93 -3.90 12.92
CA THR A 36 2.97 -4.21 11.85
C THR A 36 3.63 -3.87 10.52
N LEU A 37 4.19 -4.87 9.84
CA LEU A 37 4.70 -4.71 8.48
C LEU A 37 3.54 -4.80 7.48
N LEU A 38 3.08 -3.66 6.97
CA LEU A 38 1.92 -3.55 6.09
C LEU A 38 2.35 -3.39 4.63
N PRO A 39 2.08 -4.37 3.76
CA PRO A 39 2.26 -4.19 2.33
C PRO A 39 1.17 -3.28 1.75
N LEU A 40 1.59 -2.29 0.96
CA LEU A 40 0.70 -1.27 0.43
C LEU A 40 0.05 -1.67 -0.88
N TYR A 41 0.81 -2.06 -1.91
CA TYR A 41 0.29 -2.24 -3.28
C TYR A 41 0.04 -3.71 -3.62
N THR A 42 0.94 -4.59 -3.19
CA THR A 42 0.89 -6.03 -3.50
C THR A 42 1.52 -6.83 -2.36
N PRO A 43 1.26 -8.14 -2.26
CA PRO A 43 1.95 -8.98 -1.29
C PRO A 43 3.48 -8.91 -1.49
N THR A 44 4.23 -9.06 -0.40
CA THR A 44 5.69 -9.15 -0.49
C THR A 44 6.11 -10.59 -0.77
N ARG A 45 7.13 -10.76 -1.60
CA ARG A 45 7.86 -12.01 -1.75
C ARG A 45 9.22 -11.85 -1.08
N THR A 46 9.52 -12.73 -0.15
CA THR A 46 10.75 -12.70 0.65
C THR A 46 11.51 -14.01 0.54
N ASP A 47 12.82 -13.94 0.72
CA ASP A 47 13.73 -15.08 0.82
C ASP A 47 13.80 -15.66 2.25
N GLU A 48 13.48 -14.83 3.24
CA GLU A 48 13.26 -15.22 4.65
C GLU A 48 11.78 -15.43 5.00
N PRO A 49 11.44 -16.00 6.17
CA PRO A 49 10.04 -16.09 6.58
C PRO A 49 9.40 -14.69 6.64
N ASN A 50 8.33 -14.55 5.88
CA ASN A 50 7.65 -13.28 5.66
C ASN A 50 6.83 -12.89 6.90
N VAL A 51 7.10 -11.72 7.46
CA VAL A 51 6.36 -11.18 8.63
C VAL A 51 5.35 -10.09 8.25
N SER A 52 5.16 -9.84 6.95
CA SER A 52 4.19 -8.87 6.47
C SER A 52 2.74 -9.37 6.64
N GLN A 53 1.84 -8.42 6.84
CA GLN A 53 0.41 -8.67 6.87
C GLN A 53 -0.06 -9.23 5.52
N GLN A 54 -1.05 -10.12 5.54
CA GLN A 54 -1.64 -10.66 4.31
C GLN A 54 -2.49 -9.63 3.57
N ARG A 55 -2.95 -8.59 4.27
CA ARG A 55 -3.80 -7.54 3.71
C ARG A 55 -2.95 -6.54 2.94
N VAL A 56 -3.42 -6.19 1.75
CA VAL A 56 -2.90 -5.09 0.92
C VAL A 56 -3.94 -4.00 0.76
N PHE A 57 -3.50 -2.82 0.36
CA PHE A 57 -4.34 -1.70 -0.06
C PHE A 57 -4.10 -1.40 -1.53
N PHE A 58 -4.66 -0.31 -2.07
CA PHE A 58 -4.36 0.13 -3.44
C PHE A 58 -4.52 -0.99 -4.48
N GLY A 59 -5.68 -1.65 -4.47
CA GLY A 59 -5.97 -2.76 -5.37
C GLY A 59 -5.74 -2.37 -6.83
N GLY A 60 -4.94 -3.16 -7.55
CA GLY A 60 -4.40 -2.76 -8.85
C GLY A 60 -5.47 -2.41 -9.89
N ILE A 61 -6.63 -3.07 -9.86
CA ILE A 61 -7.73 -2.80 -10.78
C ILE A 61 -8.45 -1.51 -10.37
N SER A 62 -8.78 -1.35 -9.09
CA SER A 62 -9.38 -0.11 -8.58
C SER A 62 -8.51 1.10 -8.85
N VAL A 63 -7.20 1.02 -8.55
CA VAL A 63 -6.22 2.07 -8.82
C VAL A 63 -6.16 2.43 -10.30
N TYR A 64 -6.15 1.43 -11.19
CA TYR A 64 -6.16 1.65 -12.63
C TYR A 64 -7.44 2.36 -13.09
N LEU A 65 -8.61 1.90 -12.62
CA LEU A 65 -9.90 2.49 -12.96
C LEU A 65 -10.01 3.93 -12.44
N GLU A 66 -9.54 4.21 -11.22
CA GLU A 66 -9.48 5.57 -10.66
C GLU A 66 -8.58 6.51 -11.45
N GLN A 67 -7.46 5.98 -11.97
CA GLN A 67 -6.54 6.74 -12.81
C GLN A 67 -7.21 7.15 -14.12
N ARG A 68 -7.91 6.21 -14.77
CA ARG A 68 -8.48 6.41 -16.12
C ARG A 68 -9.87 7.04 -16.13
N LEU A 69 -10.73 6.71 -15.17
CA LEU A 69 -12.15 7.03 -15.19
C LEU A 69 -12.54 7.84 -13.95
N PRO A 70 -12.87 9.14 -14.10
CA PRO A 70 -13.24 10.00 -12.98
C PRO A 70 -14.40 9.48 -12.12
N LEU A 71 -15.31 8.68 -12.70
CA LEU A 71 -16.44 8.08 -12.00
C LEU A 71 -15.98 7.12 -10.88
N PHE A 72 -14.92 6.35 -11.11
CA PHE A 72 -14.41 5.36 -10.14
C PHE A 72 -13.70 6.01 -8.95
N ARG A 73 -13.33 7.29 -9.05
CA ARG A 73 -12.78 8.07 -7.93
C ARG A 73 -13.83 8.32 -6.83
N LYS A 74 -15.11 8.23 -7.19
CA LYS A 74 -16.26 8.44 -6.29
C LYS A 74 -17.12 7.18 -6.13
N SER A 75 -16.67 6.03 -6.65
CA SER A 75 -17.43 4.78 -6.52
C SER A 75 -17.53 4.34 -5.06
N PRO A 76 -18.64 3.69 -4.66
CA PRO A 76 -18.75 3.06 -3.36
C PRO A 76 -17.68 1.98 -3.13
N TRP A 77 -17.13 1.89 -1.91
CA TRP A 77 -16.03 0.98 -1.57
C TRP A 77 -16.34 -0.50 -1.80
N PHE A 78 -17.61 -0.91 -1.74
CA PHE A 78 -17.98 -2.31 -1.94
C PHE A 78 -17.80 -2.77 -3.39
N LEU A 79 -17.89 -1.86 -4.37
CA LEU A 79 -17.66 -2.19 -5.79
C LEU A 79 -16.19 -2.54 -6.01
N ASP A 80 -15.29 -1.85 -5.33
CA ASP A 80 -13.85 -2.08 -5.44
C ASP A 80 -13.49 -3.51 -4.98
N ARG A 81 -14.19 -4.03 -3.97
CA ARG A 81 -14.02 -5.42 -3.50
C ARG A 81 -14.42 -6.47 -4.55
N LEU A 82 -15.34 -6.14 -5.45
CA LEU A 82 -15.72 -7.01 -6.56
C LEU A 82 -14.63 -7.00 -7.64
N TRP A 83 -14.12 -5.81 -7.98
CA TRP A 83 -13.09 -5.62 -9.00
C TRP A 83 -11.74 -6.19 -8.58
N ASP A 84 -11.35 -6.03 -7.32
CA ASP A 84 -10.09 -6.55 -6.77
C ASP A 84 -10.23 -7.99 -6.23
N SER A 85 -11.26 -8.73 -6.64
CA SER A 85 -11.38 -10.15 -6.28
C SER A 85 -10.31 -10.99 -7.00
N PRO A 86 -9.79 -12.06 -6.38
CA PRO A 86 -8.73 -12.88 -6.98
C PRO A 86 -9.06 -13.41 -8.38
N SER A 87 -10.33 -13.76 -8.60
CA SER A 87 -10.82 -14.24 -9.91
C SER A 87 -10.74 -13.16 -10.99
N VAL A 88 -11.10 -11.92 -10.66
CA VAL A 88 -11.05 -10.79 -11.60
C VAL A 88 -9.61 -10.35 -11.83
N ILE A 89 -8.78 -10.32 -10.78
CA ILE A 89 -7.34 -10.07 -10.91
C ILE A 89 -6.69 -11.13 -11.81
N LYS A 90 -7.00 -12.43 -11.62
CA LYS A 90 -6.47 -13.51 -12.45
C LYS A 90 -6.92 -13.40 -13.91
N ALA A 91 -8.17 -13.00 -14.14
CA ALA A 91 -8.68 -12.75 -15.48
C ALA A 91 -7.98 -11.55 -16.14
N ALA A 92 -7.74 -10.47 -15.39
CA ALA A 92 -7.07 -9.27 -15.88
C ALA A 92 -5.55 -9.46 -16.05
N SER A 93 -4.87 -10.13 -15.14
CA SER A 93 -3.41 -10.33 -15.19
C SER A 93 -2.96 -11.10 -16.43
N SER A 94 -3.80 -11.99 -16.96
CA SER A 94 -3.52 -12.71 -18.23
C SER A 94 -3.45 -11.80 -19.47
N ARG A 95 -3.99 -10.57 -19.41
CA ARG A 95 -4.14 -9.65 -20.56
C ARG A 95 -3.54 -8.26 -20.33
N TRP A 96 -3.24 -7.87 -19.10
CA TRP A 96 -2.97 -6.47 -18.71
C TRP A 96 -1.54 -6.18 -18.25
N VAL A 97 -0.62 -7.15 -18.29
CA VAL A 97 0.81 -6.93 -17.97
C VAL A 97 1.52 -6.25 -19.15
N ARG A 98 1.10 -5.02 -19.47
CA ARG A 98 1.89 -4.09 -20.29
C ARG A 98 2.37 -2.99 -19.36
N THR A 99 3.62 -3.12 -18.93
CA THR A 99 4.35 -2.09 -18.17
C THR A 99 4.66 -0.93 -19.11
N ASP A 100 3.67 -0.06 -19.36
CA ASP A 100 3.90 1.19 -20.09
C ASP A 100 4.49 2.24 -19.13
N PRO A 101 5.74 2.68 -19.34
CA PRO A 101 6.39 3.65 -18.45
C PRO A 101 5.62 4.98 -18.35
N ARG A 102 4.91 5.40 -19.41
CA ARG A 102 4.13 6.65 -19.38
C ARG A 102 2.94 6.52 -18.45
N LEU A 103 2.21 5.42 -18.53
CA LEU A 103 1.06 5.16 -17.66
C LEU A 103 1.50 5.01 -16.20
N LEU A 104 2.59 4.28 -15.95
CA LEU A 104 3.16 4.12 -14.61
C LEU A 104 3.69 5.45 -14.06
N GLY A 105 4.29 6.29 -14.90
CA GLY A 105 4.75 7.63 -14.53
C GLY A 105 3.61 8.56 -14.10
N GLU A 106 2.54 8.64 -14.90
CA GLU A 106 1.35 9.42 -14.56
C GLU A 106 0.69 8.95 -13.25
N LEU A 107 0.60 7.62 -13.07
CA LEU A 107 0.09 7.04 -11.84
C LEU A 107 1.00 7.38 -10.64
N THR A 108 2.31 7.27 -10.80
CA THR A 108 3.28 7.60 -9.74
C THR A 108 3.13 9.05 -9.31
N VAL A 109 3.05 9.99 -10.24
CA VAL A 109 2.82 11.41 -9.94
C VAL A 109 1.49 11.61 -9.21
N SER A 110 0.44 10.91 -9.62
CA SER A 110 -0.87 10.97 -8.96
C SER A 110 -0.79 10.48 -7.51
N VAL A 111 -0.14 9.35 -7.25
CA VAL A 111 0.03 8.80 -5.89
C VAL A 111 0.88 9.73 -5.01
N LEU A 112 1.94 10.33 -5.57
CA LEU A 112 2.80 11.28 -4.84
C LEU A 112 2.05 12.56 -4.43
N ARG A 113 0.99 12.96 -5.17
CA ARG A 113 0.11 14.06 -4.77
C ARG A 113 -0.79 13.72 -3.57
N GLY A 114 -0.77 12.47 -3.09
CA GLY A 114 -1.50 12.05 -1.90
C GLY A 114 -3.00 12.29 -2.04
N GLU A 115 -3.60 13.01 -1.09
CA GLU A 115 -5.03 13.33 -1.08
C GLU A 115 -5.48 14.20 -2.27
N ASP A 116 -4.55 14.92 -2.92
CA ASP A 116 -4.82 15.74 -4.10
C ASP A 116 -4.67 14.96 -5.42
N GLY A 117 -4.28 13.67 -5.32
CA GLY A 117 -4.20 12.73 -6.44
C GLY A 117 -5.53 12.05 -6.77
N PHE A 118 -5.49 11.16 -7.77
CA PHE A 118 -6.66 10.38 -8.17
C PHE A 118 -6.98 9.21 -7.23
N GLN A 119 -5.99 8.73 -6.46
CA GLN A 119 -6.11 7.60 -5.53
C GLN A 119 -6.48 8.03 -4.10
N ARG A 120 -7.10 9.21 -3.94
CA ARG A 120 -7.58 9.70 -2.62
C ARG A 120 -8.49 8.67 -1.93
N LYS A 121 -9.33 7.96 -2.68
CA LYS A 121 -10.24 6.95 -2.14
C LYS A 121 -9.47 5.80 -1.48
N GLU A 122 -8.37 5.34 -2.08
CA GLU A 122 -7.50 4.30 -1.51
C GLU A 122 -6.82 4.76 -0.21
N ILE A 123 -6.38 6.03 -0.16
CA ILE A 123 -5.86 6.63 1.07
C ILE A 123 -6.92 6.61 2.17
N LEU A 124 -8.17 7.01 1.86
CA LEU A 124 -9.26 6.99 2.85
C LEU A 124 -9.57 5.59 3.36
N LYS A 125 -9.51 4.56 2.51
CA LYS A 125 -9.67 3.16 2.93
C LYS A 125 -8.55 2.72 3.88
N LEU A 126 -7.31 3.09 3.58
CA LEU A 126 -6.16 2.83 4.44
C LEU A 126 -6.35 3.50 5.81
N LEU A 127 -6.68 4.80 5.83
CA LEU A 127 -6.91 5.53 7.08
C LEU A 127 -8.08 4.97 7.89
N HIS A 128 -9.17 4.60 7.22
CA HIS A 128 -10.32 3.96 7.86
C HIS A 128 -9.94 2.63 8.51
N TRP A 129 -9.13 1.81 7.84
CA TRP A 129 -8.62 0.59 8.44
C TRP A 129 -7.70 0.88 9.63
N LEU A 130 -6.74 1.80 9.47
CA LEU A 130 -5.81 2.18 10.54
C LEU A 130 -6.52 2.70 11.80
N SER A 131 -7.66 3.38 11.64
CA SER A 131 -8.46 3.87 12.77
C SER A 131 -9.06 2.76 13.65
N ARG A 132 -9.11 1.52 13.15
CA ARG A 132 -9.65 0.34 13.85
C ARG A 132 -8.57 -0.53 14.47
N GLU A 133 -7.32 -0.28 14.12
CA GLU A 133 -6.16 -1.01 14.64
C GLU A 133 -5.64 -0.33 15.92
N ALA A 134 -4.81 -1.05 16.68
CA ALA A 134 -4.12 -0.45 17.81
C ALA A 134 -3.23 0.73 17.33
N PRO A 135 -3.30 1.90 17.97
CA PRO A 135 -2.54 3.07 17.51
C PRO A 135 -1.04 2.82 17.66
N PRO A 136 -0.23 3.01 16.60
CA PRO A 136 1.21 2.89 16.70
C PRO A 136 1.82 4.09 17.45
N GLU A 137 3.03 3.93 17.94
CA GLU A 137 3.81 5.04 18.51
C GLU A 137 4.38 5.92 17.40
N PHE A 138 4.79 5.33 16.26
CA PHE A 138 5.16 6.04 15.04
C PHE A 138 4.89 5.18 13.79
N VAL A 139 4.88 5.84 12.64
CA VAL A 139 4.76 5.20 11.33
C VAL A 139 6.06 5.38 10.56
N ASN A 140 6.58 4.30 9.98
CA ASN A 140 7.76 4.33 9.12
C ASN A 140 7.37 4.19 7.64
N LEU A 141 7.82 5.14 6.82
CA LEU A 141 7.71 5.14 5.36
C LEU A 141 9.11 4.99 4.76
N PRO A 142 9.58 3.75 4.51
CA PRO A 142 10.97 3.45 4.14
C PRO A 142 11.39 3.96 2.76
N ASN A 143 10.46 4.45 1.95
CA ASN A 143 10.71 4.87 0.58
C ASN A 143 9.94 6.15 0.23
N SER A 144 10.64 7.09 -0.40
CA SER A 144 10.09 8.34 -0.94
C SER A 144 8.87 8.16 -1.85
N LEU A 145 8.71 7.02 -2.52
CA LEU A 145 7.51 6.72 -3.33
C LEU A 145 6.23 6.58 -2.50
N LEU A 146 6.35 6.48 -1.17
CA LEU A 146 5.23 6.44 -0.22
C LEU A 146 4.94 7.80 0.42
N ILE A 147 5.70 8.85 0.10
CA ILE A 147 5.63 10.15 0.78
C ILE A 147 4.25 10.82 0.69
N GLY A 148 3.46 10.52 -0.36
CA GLY A 148 2.08 10.99 -0.50
C GLY A 148 1.17 10.57 0.65
N LEU A 149 1.54 9.53 1.42
CA LEU A 149 0.82 9.06 2.60
C LEU A 149 1.20 9.82 3.88
N ALA A 150 2.33 10.53 3.92
CA ALA A 150 2.87 11.08 5.16
C ALA A 150 1.92 12.10 5.82
N ARG A 151 1.43 13.07 5.03
CA ARG A 151 0.47 14.08 5.52
C ARG A 151 -0.86 13.47 5.99
N PRO A 152 -1.57 12.65 5.19
CA PRO A 152 -2.84 12.06 5.63
C PRO A 152 -2.70 11.16 6.84
N ILE A 153 -1.65 10.31 6.89
CA ILE A 153 -1.41 9.43 8.05
C ILE A 153 -1.11 10.26 9.31
N LYS A 154 -0.20 11.25 9.21
CA LYS A 154 0.13 12.12 10.34
C LYS A 154 -1.10 12.83 10.89
N LYS A 155 -1.96 13.36 10.01
CA LYS A 155 -3.21 14.03 10.38
C LYS A 155 -4.21 13.08 11.03
N SER A 156 -4.34 11.86 10.51
CA SER A 156 -5.32 10.87 10.96
C SER A 156 -4.94 10.21 12.29
N LEU A 157 -3.67 9.86 12.46
CA LEU A 157 -3.19 9.14 13.65
C LEU A 157 -2.66 10.07 14.74
N ASN A 158 -2.31 11.31 14.39
CA ASN A 158 -1.60 12.24 15.28
C ASN A 158 -0.32 11.63 15.88
N ARG A 159 0.45 10.92 15.04
CA ARG A 159 1.71 10.25 15.38
C ARG A 159 2.85 10.72 14.48
N PRO A 160 4.11 10.60 14.94
CA PRO A 160 5.27 10.81 14.08
C PRO A 160 5.22 9.89 12.86
N VAL A 161 5.56 10.46 11.71
CA VAL A 161 5.82 9.72 10.48
C VAL A 161 7.27 9.98 10.13
N VAL A 162 8.03 8.90 9.98
CA VAL A 162 9.48 8.89 9.70
C VAL A 162 9.71 8.32 8.32
#